data_AF-A0A6G1EII5-F1
#
_entry.id   AF-A0A6G1EII5-F1
#
_cell.length_a   1.000
_cell.length_b   1.000
_cell.length_c   1.000
_cell.angle_alpha   90.00
_cell.angle_beta   90.00
_cell.angle_gamma   90.00
#
_symmetry.space_group_name_H-M   'P 1'
#
loop_
_entity.id
_entity.type
_entity.pdbx_description
1 polymer ?
#
loop_
_entity_poly.entity_id
_entity_poly.type
_entity_poly.pdbx_seq_one_letter_code
_entity_poly.pdbx_strand_id
1 'polypeptide(L)'
;MLDGKAHELGFAVTNAVDVWYVDGNLHLWLDPRSTATTANLVSYDAPRLAANTTSQFDGPNGQYHTTASRRISATGWVESPSHGRITTNATQTFTFENTQSFTSDGTAETENHTTVVHTGVSATDLAGAVLYSQQAHQNFPLYLDVEVVREYHETTVAAGRWWSEPPQRSLRNTQSGSVDVGKRDGKAVSATSRGRRTGAKPPTGATSGT
;
A
#
# COMPACT_ATOMS: atom_id res chain seq x y z
N MET A 1 -6.96 -20.05 7.73
CA MET A 1 -7.49 -19.23 8.84
C MET A 1 -8.96 -19.49 9.15
N LEU A 2 -9.78 -20.01 8.22
CA LEU A 2 -11.22 -20.29 8.43
C LEU A 2 -11.54 -21.78 8.71
N ASP A 3 -10.53 -22.64 8.69
CA ASP A 3 -10.62 -24.10 8.82
C ASP A 3 -10.35 -24.60 10.26
N GLY A 4 -10.22 -23.67 11.22
CA GLY A 4 -9.92 -23.98 12.62
C GLY A 4 -8.52 -24.55 12.87
N LYS A 5 -7.65 -24.59 11.85
CA LYS A 5 -6.28 -25.12 11.96
C LYS A 5 -5.28 -24.01 12.31
N ALA A 6 -4.10 -24.39 12.75
CA ALA A 6 -2.98 -23.46 12.89
C ALA A 6 -2.50 -22.99 11.50
N HIS A 7 -2.18 -21.69 11.38
CA HIS A 7 -1.62 -21.08 10.18
C HIS A 7 -0.35 -20.31 10.54
N GLU A 8 0.66 -20.37 9.69
CA GLU A 8 1.89 -19.60 9.81
C GLU A 8 1.86 -18.42 8.84
N LEU A 9 2.23 -17.24 9.31
CA LEU A 9 2.46 -16.07 8.47
C LEU A 9 3.92 -15.65 8.61
N GLY A 10 4.61 -15.53 7.48
CA GLY A 10 5.98 -15.09 7.42
C GLY A 10 6.13 -13.84 6.57
N PHE A 11 7.04 -12.96 6.98
CA PHE A 11 7.47 -11.80 6.19
C PHE A 11 8.92 -12.02 5.78
N ALA A 12 9.21 -11.74 4.52
CA ALA A 12 10.58 -11.76 4.01
C ALA A 12 10.85 -10.42 3.31
N VAL A 13 11.94 -9.77 3.71
CA VAL A 13 12.44 -8.56 3.06
C VAL A 13 13.43 -8.98 1.99
N THR A 14 13.26 -8.46 0.77
CA THR A 14 14.20 -8.67 -0.34
C THR A 14 14.90 -7.34 -0.63
N ASN A 15 16.20 -7.38 -0.97
CA ASN A 15 17.03 -6.20 -1.22
C ASN A 15 17.15 -5.26 0.00
N ALA A 16 17.37 -5.85 1.18
CA ALA A 16 17.50 -5.09 2.42
C ALA A 16 18.82 -4.32 2.51
N VAL A 17 18.75 -3.02 2.80
CA VAL A 17 19.82 -2.27 3.50
C VAL A 17 19.58 -2.31 5.03
N ASP A 18 20.62 -2.02 5.82
CA ASP A 18 20.81 -2.33 7.27
C ASP A 18 19.56 -2.37 8.19
N VAL A 19 18.52 -1.57 7.98
CA VAL A 19 17.33 -1.51 8.86
C VAL A 19 16.03 -1.46 8.06
N TRP A 20 15.03 -2.22 8.51
CA TRP A 20 13.66 -2.21 7.97
C TRP A 20 12.62 -2.10 9.08
N TYR A 21 11.64 -1.22 8.86
CA TYR A 21 10.43 -1.16 9.66
C TYR A 21 9.32 -1.91 8.92
N VAL A 22 8.90 -3.04 9.49
CA VAL A 22 7.79 -3.84 8.97
C VAL A 22 6.60 -3.67 9.91
N ASP A 23 5.47 -3.22 9.38
CA ASP A 23 4.19 -3.25 10.06
C ASP A 23 3.24 -4.21 9.33
N GLY A 24 2.40 -4.90 10.10
CA GLY A 24 1.46 -5.88 9.59
C GLY A 24 0.10 -5.70 10.22
N ASN A 25 -0.95 -5.67 9.39
CA ASN A 25 -2.32 -5.66 9.87
C ASN A 25 -3.09 -6.83 9.25
N LEU A 26 -3.79 -7.59 10.09
CA LEU A 26 -4.73 -8.62 9.67
C LEU A 26 -6.15 -8.08 9.87
N HIS A 27 -6.86 -7.79 8.78
CA HIS A 27 -8.27 -7.40 8.85
C HIS A 27 -9.14 -8.64 8.60
N LEU A 28 -9.89 -9.04 9.63
CA LEU A 28 -10.86 -10.14 9.55
C LEU A 28 -12.26 -9.57 9.63
N TRP A 29 -13.15 -10.02 8.74
CA TRP A 29 -14.58 -9.83 8.87
C TRP A 29 -15.24 -11.18 9.13
N LEU A 30 -15.96 -11.27 10.23
CA LEU A 30 -16.80 -12.42 10.56
C LEU A 30 -18.22 -12.11 10.09
N ASP A 31 -18.87 -13.06 9.41
CA ASP A 31 -20.30 -12.95 9.11
C ASP A 31 -21.10 -13.27 10.38
N PRO A 32 -21.78 -12.29 11.01
CA PRO A 32 -22.54 -12.53 12.22
C PRO A 32 -23.81 -13.37 11.96
N ARG A 33 -24.17 -13.60 10.69
CA ARG A 33 -25.37 -14.35 10.31
C ARG A 33 -25.10 -15.83 10.07
N SER A 34 -23.85 -16.28 10.16
CA SER A 34 -23.50 -17.68 9.98
C SER A 34 -22.58 -18.18 11.09
N THR A 35 -22.80 -19.44 11.51
CA THR A 35 -21.93 -20.14 12.47
C THR A 35 -20.64 -20.64 11.82
N ALA A 36 -20.67 -20.91 10.50
CA ALA A 36 -19.51 -21.34 9.73
C ALA A 36 -19.64 -20.90 8.26
N THR A 37 -18.51 -20.52 7.66
CA THR A 37 -18.45 -20.18 6.23
C THR A 37 -17.89 -21.36 5.46
N THR A 38 -18.68 -21.95 4.56
CA THR A 38 -18.19 -22.98 3.63
C THR A 38 -17.63 -22.28 2.40
N ALA A 39 -16.32 -22.40 2.19
CA ALA A 39 -15.63 -21.73 1.10
C ALA A 39 -14.41 -22.55 0.66
N ASN A 40 -13.91 -22.29 -0.55
CA ASN A 40 -12.63 -22.83 -1.00
C ASN A 40 -11.89 -21.85 -1.93
N LEU A 41 -10.56 -21.92 -1.89
CA LEU A 41 -9.69 -21.27 -2.87
C LEU A 41 -9.57 -22.19 -4.09
N VAL A 42 -9.89 -21.67 -5.27
CA VAL A 42 -9.81 -22.41 -6.54
C VAL A 42 -8.44 -22.23 -7.18
N SER A 43 -7.95 -20.99 -7.22
CA SER A 43 -6.65 -20.66 -7.78
C SER A 43 -6.06 -19.44 -7.10
N TYR A 44 -4.73 -19.42 -7.02
CA TYR A 44 -3.96 -18.29 -6.55
C TYR A 44 -2.68 -18.19 -7.38
N ASP A 45 -2.44 -17.02 -7.93
CA ASP A 45 -1.25 -16.71 -8.70
C ASP A 45 -0.67 -15.38 -8.20
N ALA A 46 0.58 -15.41 -7.78
CA ALA A 46 1.33 -14.24 -7.36
C ALA A 46 2.79 -14.41 -7.79
N PRO A 47 3.11 -14.09 -9.07
CA PRO A 47 4.46 -14.21 -9.60
C PRO A 47 5.47 -13.42 -8.77
N ARG A 48 6.76 -13.77 -8.92
CA ARG A 48 7.85 -13.05 -8.26
C ARG A 48 7.79 -11.56 -8.62
N LEU A 49 8.20 -10.73 -7.66
CA LEU A 49 8.34 -9.29 -7.84
C LEU A 49 9.29 -9.02 -9.03
N ALA A 50 8.84 -8.22 -10.00
CA ALA A 50 9.69 -7.71 -11.05
C ALA A 50 10.18 -6.33 -10.63
N ALA A 51 11.43 -6.24 -10.17
CA ALA A 51 12.03 -5.01 -9.68
C ALA A 51 13.40 -4.75 -10.31
N ASN A 52 13.72 -3.48 -10.49
CA ASN A 52 15.01 -3.02 -10.99
C ASN A 52 15.43 -1.73 -10.27
N THR A 53 16.71 -1.61 -9.96
CA THR A 53 17.31 -0.42 -9.34
C THR A 53 18.57 -0.03 -10.09
N THR A 54 18.67 1.23 -10.49
CA THR A 54 19.85 1.83 -11.10
C THR A 54 20.36 2.98 -10.23
N SER A 55 21.66 3.25 -10.26
CA SER A 55 22.27 4.33 -9.51
C SER A 55 23.24 5.15 -10.35
N GLN A 56 23.35 6.44 -10.04
CA GLN A 56 24.34 7.34 -10.60
C GLN A 56 24.85 8.27 -9.50
N PHE A 57 26.15 8.23 -9.22
CA PHE A 57 26.76 9.00 -8.13
C PHE A 57 28.06 9.67 -8.57
N ASP A 58 28.28 10.88 -8.06
CA ASP A 58 29.55 11.62 -8.08
C ASP A 58 29.88 12.03 -6.63
N GLY A 59 30.78 11.26 -6.01
CA GLY A 59 31.05 11.37 -4.58
C GLY A 59 29.76 11.13 -3.75
N PRO A 60 29.45 12.00 -2.77
CA PRO A 60 28.27 11.88 -1.92
C PRO A 60 26.95 12.33 -2.59
N ASN A 61 27.01 12.90 -3.81
CA ASN A 61 25.85 13.36 -4.54
C ASN A 61 25.47 12.33 -5.61
N GLY A 62 24.18 12.18 -5.87
CA GLY A 62 23.72 11.20 -6.85
C GLY A 62 22.26 10.83 -6.66
N GLN A 63 21.83 9.76 -7.31
CA GLN A 63 20.47 9.26 -7.18
C GLN A 63 20.38 7.75 -7.37
N TYR A 64 19.41 7.15 -6.69
CA TYR A 64 18.85 5.85 -7.01
C TYR A 64 17.54 6.03 -7.77
N HIS A 65 17.33 5.20 -8.78
CA HIS A 65 16.06 5.06 -9.46
C HIS A 65 15.61 3.61 -9.36
N THR A 66 14.44 3.38 -8.77
CA THR A 66 13.89 2.04 -8.52
C THR A 66 12.51 1.91 -9.16
N THR A 67 12.30 0.83 -9.90
CA THR A 67 10.99 0.42 -10.41
C THR A 67 10.64 -0.95 -9.87
N ALA A 68 9.37 -1.18 -9.56
CA ALA A 68 8.88 -2.49 -9.18
C ALA A 68 7.44 -2.71 -9.67
N SER A 69 7.12 -3.95 -10.01
CA SER A 69 5.76 -4.34 -10.36
C SER A 69 5.42 -5.72 -9.82
N ARG A 70 4.15 -5.87 -9.41
CA ARG A 70 3.62 -7.14 -8.91
C ARG A 70 2.18 -7.32 -9.36
N ARG A 71 1.82 -8.53 -9.74
CA ARG A 71 0.44 -8.96 -9.94
C ARG A 71 0.08 -10.04 -8.93
N ILE A 72 -1.13 -9.98 -8.42
CA ILE A 72 -1.74 -10.98 -7.56
C ILE A 72 -3.11 -11.28 -8.13
N SER A 73 -3.46 -12.54 -8.28
CA SER A 73 -4.80 -12.96 -8.65
C SER A 73 -5.24 -14.16 -7.84
N ALA A 74 -6.50 -14.18 -7.47
CA ALA A 74 -7.11 -15.24 -6.70
C ALA A 74 -8.53 -15.49 -7.18
N THR A 75 -8.92 -16.76 -7.25
CA THR A 75 -10.29 -17.18 -7.47
C THR A 75 -10.69 -18.08 -6.33
N GLY A 76 -11.84 -17.82 -5.73
CA GLY A 76 -12.39 -18.63 -4.66
C GLY A 76 -13.91 -18.61 -4.71
N TRP A 77 -14.55 -19.50 -3.97
CA TRP A 77 -15.99 -19.50 -3.82
C TRP A 77 -16.40 -19.57 -2.36
N VAL A 78 -17.59 -19.07 -2.08
CA VAL A 78 -18.27 -19.17 -0.79
C VAL A 78 -19.71 -19.61 -1.00
N GLU A 79 -20.21 -20.51 -0.15
CA GLU A 79 -21.63 -20.86 -0.11
C GLU A 79 -22.41 -19.78 0.62
N SER A 80 -23.45 -19.28 -0.04
CA SER A 80 -24.45 -18.39 0.53
C SER A 80 -25.76 -19.17 0.73
N PRO A 81 -26.41 -19.08 1.90
CA PRO A 81 -27.72 -19.69 2.11
C PRO A 81 -28.80 -19.18 1.14
N SER A 82 -28.68 -17.93 0.65
CA SER A 82 -29.69 -17.29 -0.21
C SER A 82 -29.34 -17.30 -1.69
N HIS A 83 -28.05 -17.34 -2.04
CA HIS A 83 -27.59 -17.25 -3.44
C HIS A 83 -26.82 -18.49 -3.91
N GLY A 84 -26.71 -19.53 -3.07
CA GLY A 84 -25.89 -20.69 -3.34
C GLY A 84 -24.41 -20.33 -3.45
N ARG A 85 -23.68 -21.06 -4.28
CA ARG A 85 -22.24 -20.84 -4.48
C ARG A 85 -21.97 -19.56 -5.26
N ILE A 86 -21.28 -18.63 -4.62
CA ILE A 86 -20.76 -17.41 -5.24
C ILE A 86 -19.27 -17.60 -5.50
N THR A 87 -18.84 -17.43 -6.74
CA THR A 87 -17.43 -17.48 -7.14
C THR A 87 -16.90 -16.06 -7.35
N THR A 88 -15.83 -15.71 -6.65
CA THR A 88 -15.17 -14.41 -6.75
C THR A 88 -13.82 -14.55 -7.42
N ASN A 89 -13.60 -13.75 -8.45
CA ASN A 89 -12.28 -13.51 -9.04
C ASN A 89 -11.78 -12.14 -8.56
N ALA A 90 -10.57 -12.12 -8.01
CA ALA A 90 -9.90 -10.90 -7.57
C ALA A 90 -8.54 -10.81 -8.25
N THR A 91 -8.22 -9.62 -8.73
CA THR A 91 -6.94 -9.28 -9.37
C THR A 91 -6.46 -7.96 -8.79
N GLN A 92 -5.17 -7.88 -8.52
CA GLN A 92 -4.52 -6.66 -8.08
C GLN A 92 -3.17 -6.54 -8.76
N THR A 93 -2.89 -5.37 -9.32
CA THR A 93 -1.59 -5.03 -9.87
C THR A 93 -1.04 -3.81 -9.15
N PHE A 94 0.24 -3.85 -8.88
CA PHE A 94 1.02 -2.79 -8.26
C PHE A 94 2.12 -2.39 -9.23
N THR A 95 2.26 -1.09 -9.45
CA THR A 95 3.40 -0.49 -10.12
C THR A 95 3.98 0.55 -9.18
N PHE A 96 5.29 0.50 -8.99
CA PHE A 96 6.04 1.37 -8.12
C PHE A 96 7.18 1.98 -8.90
N GLU A 97 7.38 3.27 -8.72
CA GLU A 97 8.51 4.02 -9.26
C GLU A 97 8.99 4.97 -8.17
N ASN A 98 10.30 4.99 -7.93
CA ASN A 98 10.94 5.87 -6.97
C ASN A 98 12.21 6.48 -7.56
N THR A 99 12.44 7.75 -7.28
CA THR A 99 13.72 8.41 -7.43
C THR A 99 14.13 8.99 -6.08
N GLN A 100 15.25 8.52 -5.55
CA GLN A 100 15.87 8.99 -4.32
C GLN A 100 17.15 9.73 -4.68
N SER A 101 17.23 11.03 -4.41
CA SER A 101 18.35 11.88 -4.80
C SER A 101 19.06 12.48 -3.60
N PHE A 102 20.38 12.55 -3.67
CA PHE A 102 21.28 13.13 -2.67
C PHE A 102 22.03 14.31 -3.29
N THR A 103 21.93 15.46 -2.65
CA THR A 103 22.61 16.71 -3.05
C THR A 103 23.29 17.36 -1.83
N SER A 104 23.97 18.50 -2.04
CA SER A 104 24.65 19.24 -0.98
C SER A 104 25.63 18.37 -0.18
N ASP A 105 26.46 17.61 -0.88
CA ASP A 105 27.39 16.63 -0.31
C ASP A 105 26.71 15.55 0.55
N GLY A 106 25.55 15.08 0.09
CA GLY A 106 24.73 14.08 0.78
C GLY A 106 23.99 14.62 2.01
N THR A 107 23.93 15.94 2.20
CA THR A 107 23.20 16.57 3.32
C THR A 107 21.77 16.97 2.97
N ALA A 108 21.39 16.94 1.70
CA ALA A 108 20.03 17.10 1.24
C ALA A 108 19.57 15.83 0.50
N GLU A 109 18.41 15.30 0.89
CA GLU A 109 17.80 14.09 0.35
C GLU A 109 16.39 14.40 -0.16
N THR A 110 16.10 14.01 -1.39
CA THR A 110 14.76 14.10 -1.98
C THR A 110 14.29 12.71 -2.37
N GLU A 111 13.11 12.31 -1.91
CA GLU A 111 12.43 11.06 -2.29
C GLU A 111 11.18 11.43 -3.08
N ASN A 112 11.09 10.95 -4.30
CA ASN A 112 9.91 11.10 -5.14
C ASN A 112 9.46 9.73 -5.62
N HIS A 113 8.40 9.22 -5.00
CA HIS A 113 7.83 7.93 -5.38
C HIS A 113 6.38 8.02 -5.79
N THR A 114 5.96 7.05 -6.58
CA THR A 114 4.57 6.83 -6.97
C THR A 114 4.25 5.34 -6.93
N THR A 115 3.18 4.98 -6.20
CA THR A 115 2.57 3.64 -6.28
C THR A 115 1.23 3.73 -6.97
N VAL A 116 1.07 2.99 -8.07
CA VAL A 116 -0.19 2.81 -8.79
C VAL A 116 -0.74 1.42 -8.51
N VAL A 117 -2.01 1.35 -8.14
CA VAL A 117 -2.72 0.10 -7.85
C VAL A 117 -3.95 -0.01 -8.73
N HIS A 118 -4.05 -1.10 -9.50
CA HIS A 118 -5.30 -1.48 -10.15
C HIS A 118 -5.86 -2.71 -9.45
N THR A 119 -7.13 -2.64 -9.07
CA THR A 119 -7.85 -3.76 -8.46
C THR A 119 -9.08 -4.08 -9.30
N GLY A 120 -9.27 -5.35 -9.63
CA GLY A 120 -10.47 -5.86 -10.30
C GLY A 120 -11.08 -6.98 -9.48
N VAL A 121 -12.36 -6.88 -9.14
CA VAL A 121 -13.12 -7.91 -8.43
C VAL A 121 -14.40 -8.19 -9.19
N SER A 122 -14.73 -9.46 -9.37
CA SER A 122 -16.01 -9.89 -9.93
C SER A 122 -16.54 -11.10 -9.17
N ALA A 123 -17.82 -11.10 -8.84
CA ALA A 123 -18.49 -12.24 -8.23
C ALA A 123 -19.61 -12.75 -9.15
N THR A 124 -19.66 -14.05 -9.37
CA THR A 124 -20.67 -14.73 -10.18
C THR A 124 -21.38 -15.80 -9.38
N ASP A 125 -22.64 -16.08 -9.73
CA ASP A 125 -23.32 -17.28 -9.24
C ASP A 125 -22.84 -18.56 -9.98
N LEU A 126 -23.49 -19.69 -9.67
CA LEU A 126 -23.19 -20.98 -10.30
C LEU A 126 -23.56 -21.02 -11.80
N ALA A 127 -24.54 -20.24 -12.22
CA ALA A 127 -24.95 -20.13 -13.63
C ALA A 127 -24.04 -19.19 -14.44
N GLY A 128 -23.09 -18.51 -13.77
CA GLY A 128 -22.18 -17.55 -14.38
C GLY A 128 -22.76 -16.13 -14.48
N ALA A 129 -23.92 -15.87 -13.88
CA ALA A 129 -24.49 -14.52 -13.83
C ALA A 129 -23.64 -13.63 -12.91
N VAL A 130 -23.28 -12.44 -13.39
CA VAL A 130 -22.48 -11.48 -12.62
C VAL A 130 -23.36 -10.83 -11.55
N LEU A 131 -23.08 -11.16 -10.28
CA LEU A 131 -23.74 -10.58 -9.11
C LEU A 131 -23.09 -9.25 -8.71
N TYR A 132 -21.79 -9.14 -8.94
CA TYR A 132 -20.99 -7.98 -8.55
C TYR A 132 -19.78 -7.82 -9.45
N SER A 133 -19.43 -6.59 -9.79
CA SER A 133 -18.16 -6.27 -10.41
C SER A 133 -17.69 -4.88 -9.98
N GLN A 134 -16.41 -4.76 -9.66
CA GLN A 134 -15.77 -3.50 -9.34
C GLN A 134 -14.38 -3.47 -9.96
N GLN A 135 -14.02 -2.32 -10.50
CA GLN A 135 -12.64 -1.97 -10.82
C GLN A 135 -12.28 -0.68 -10.10
N ALA A 136 -11.06 -0.62 -9.58
CA ALA A 136 -10.52 0.55 -8.91
C ALA A 136 -9.11 0.82 -9.41
N HIS A 137 -8.84 2.08 -9.72
CA HIS A 137 -7.52 2.61 -10.02
C HIS A 137 -7.15 3.62 -8.93
N GLN A 138 -6.02 3.40 -8.27
CA GLN A 138 -5.58 4.24 -7.16
C GLN A 138 -4.13 4.65 -7.37
N ASN A 139 -3.85 5.92 -7.13
CA ASN A 139 -2.52 6.49 -7.22
C ASN A 139 -2.12 7.05 -5.84
N PHE A 140 -0.94 6.65 -5.37
CA PHE A 140 -0.36 7.03 -4.09
C PHE A 140 1.06 7.59 -4.31
N PRO A 141 1.19 8.87 -4.68
CA PRO A 141 2.49 9.52 -4.74
C PRO A 141 2.92 10.03 -3.37
N LEU A 142 4.22 10.11 -3.19
CA LEU A 142 4.88 10.68 -2.03
C LEU A 142 6.07 11.49 -2.50
N TYR A 143 6.18 12.69 -1.96
CA TYR A 143 7.34 13.55 -2.15
C TYR A 143 7.85 13.93 -0.76
N LEU A 144 9.10 13.59 -0.46
CA LEU A 144 9.82 14.06 0.71
C LEU A 144 11.03 14.85 0.24
N ASP A 145 11.30 15.94 0.94
CA ASP A 145 12.52 16.71 0.79
C ASP A 145 13.05 16.98 2.20
N VAL A 146 14.26 16.53 2.45
CA VAL A 146 14.90 16.54 3.76
C VAL A 146 16.25 17.20 3.61
N GLU A 147 16.43 18.36 4.23
CA GLU A 147 17.72 19.02 4.31
C GLU A 147 18.22 18.98 5.74
N VAL A 148 19.44 18.47 5.94
CA VAL A 148 20.11 18.48 7.24
C VAL A 148 20.63 19.89 7.50
N VAL A 149 19.75 20.76 7.98
CA VAL A 149 20.14 22.08 8.49
C VAL A 149 20.86 21.88 9.82
N ARG A 150 22.01 22.55 10.01
CA ARG A 150 22.77 22.48 11.27
C ARG A 150 21.99 23.04 12.48
N GLU A 151 20.82 23.62 12.25
CA GLU A 151 19.92 24.31 13.18
C GLU A 151 18.48 23.77 13.03
N TYR A 152 17.77 23.60 14.15
CA TYR A 152 16.45 22.96 14.20
C TYR A 152 15.35 23.83 13.56
N HIS A 153 14.64 23.29 12.56
CA HIS A 153 13.35 23.82 12.12
C HIS A 153 12.34 22.69 11.91
N GLU A 154 11.19 22.78 12.57
CA GLU A 154 10.04 21.90 12.31
C GLU A 154 9.54 22.12 10.88
N THR A 155 9.48 21.06 10.08
CA THR A 155 8.96 21.14 8.70
C THR A 155 7.63 20.40 8.62
N THR A 156 6.57 21.08 8.18
CA THR A 156 5.24 20.48 7.96
C THR A 156 5.08 20.14 6.49
N VAL A 157 4.89 18.86 6.15
CA VAL A 157 4.61 18.42 4.77
C VAL A 157 3.10 18.37 4.55
N ALA A 158 2.60 19.11 3.55
CA ALA A 158 1.18 19.13 3.18
C ALA A 158 0.88 18.13 2.04
N ALA A 159 -0.13 17.27 2.23
CA ALA A 159 -0.57 16.29 1.23
C ALA A 159 -1.64 16.88 0.27
N GLY A 160 -1.55 16.50 -1.01
CA GLY A 160 -2.42 16.93 -2.10
C GLY A 160 -3.87 16.41 -2.06
N ARG A 161 -4.74 17.00 -2.89
CA ARG A 161 -6.18 16.73 -3.00
C ARG A 161 -6.45 15.76 -4.17
N TRP A 162 -7.05 14.60 -3.86
CA TRP A 162 -7.33 13.53 -4.82
C TRP A 162 -8.74 13.64 -5.43
N TRP A 163 -8.85 13.42 -6.75
CA TRP A 163 -10.12 13.27 -7.45
C TRP A 163 -10.12 11.94 -8.22
N SER A 164 -11.26 11.27 -8.25
CA SER A 164 -11.52 10.06 -9.05
C SER A 164 -12.81 10.27 -9.84
N GLU A 165 -12.80 9.96 -11.14
CA GLU A 165 -13.99 10.01 -11.99
C GLU A 165 -14.98 8.85 -11.66
N PRO A 166 -16.28 9.02 -11.98
CA PRO A 166 -17.33 8.09 -11.54
C PRO A 166 -17.25 6.72 -12.24
N PRO A 167 -17.69 5.60 -11.59
CA PRO A 167 -18.50 5.55 -10.39
C PRO A 167 -17.75 4.91 -9.20
N GLN A 168 -16.87 5.64 -8.50
CA GLN A 168 -16.15 5.09 -7.34
C GLN A 168 -15.85 6.13 -6.22
N ARG A 169 -15.88 5.63 -4.97
CA ARG A 169 -15.69 6.33 -3.69
C ARG A 169 -14.29 6.97 -3.56
N SER A 170 -14.25 8.22 -3.08
CA SER A 170 -13.01 8.90 -2.68
C SER A 170 -12.43 8.34 -1.38
N LEU A 171 -11.13 8.03 -1.33
CA LEU A 171 -10.38 7.84 -0.10
C LEU A 171 -9.47 9.06 0.12
N ARG A 172 -9.51 9.64 1.32
CA ARG A 172 -8.58 10.68 1.75
C ARG A 172 -7.44 10.03 2.53
N ASN A 173 -6.21 10.23 2.08
CA ASN A 173 -5.01 9.79 2.76
C ASN A 173 -4.20 11.03 3.17
N THR A 174 -3.87 11.13 4.45
CA THR A 174 -2.95 12.15 4.98
C THR A 174 -1.75 11.44 5.58
N GLN A 175 -0.54 11.88 5.21
CA GLN A 175 0.71 11.38 5.78
C GLN A 175 1.44 12.54 6.45
N SER A 176 1.85 12.35 7.70
CA SER A 176 2.66 13.30 8.46
C SER A 176 3.97 12.62 8.85
N GLY A 177 5.11 13.27 8.58
CA GLY A 177 6.44 12.78 8.92
C GLY A 177 7.13 13.67 9.95
N SER A 178 7.97 13.10 10.82
CA SER A 178 8.96 13.83 11.63
C SER A 178 10.32 13.16 11.49
N VAL A 179 11.41 13.93 11.52
CA VAL A 179 12.78 13.38 11.46
C VAL A 179 13.56 13.85 12.68
N ASP A 180 13.99 12.89 13.50
CA ASP A 180 14.85 13.13 14.67
C ASP A 180 16.31 12.83 14.30
N VAL A 181 17.19 13.83 14.39
CA VAL A 181 18.63 13.67 14.08
C VAL A 181 19.44 13.59 15.38
N GLY A 182 20.05 12.45 15.65
CA GLY A 182 21.01 12.27 16.72
C GLY A 182 22.35 12.90 16.35
N LYS A 183 22.88 13.79 17.20
CA LYS A 183 24.21 14.42 17.02
C LYS A 183 25.19 13.89 18.06
N ARG A 184 26.43 13.64 17.64
CA ARG A 184 27.60 13.39 18.52
C ARG A 184 28.76 14.25 18.02
N ASP A 185 29.38 15.00 18.93
CA ASP A 185 30.49 15.92 18.62
C ASP A 185 30.18 16.91 17.48
N GLY A 186 28.94 17.42 17.43
CA GLY A 186 28.48 18.36 16.41
C GLY A 186 28.25 17.74 15.02
N LYS A 187 28.47 16.44 14.84
CA LYS A 187 28.18 15.69 13.61
C LYS A 187 26.89 14.90 13.76
N ALA A 188 26.07 14.87 12.72
CA ALA A 188 24.93 13.97 12.64
C ALA A 188 25.47 12.52 12.63
N VAL A 189 25.01 11.70 13.57
CA VAL A 189 25.41 10.30 13.71
C VAL A 189 24.23 9.33 13.56
N SER A 190 23.00 9.83 13.60
CA SER A 190 21.80 9.06 13.28
C SER A 190 20.68 9.98 12.82
N ALA A 191 19.79 9.47 11.97
CA ALA A 191 18.52 10.11 11.65
C ALA A 191 17.41 9.06 11.82
N THR A 192 16.30 9.44 12.43
CA THR A 192 15.13 8.60 12.66
C THR A 192 13.91 9.30 12.10
N SER A 193 13.37 8.81 10.99
CA SER A 193 12.11 9.28 10.44
C SER A 193 10.92 8.53 11.04
N ARG A 194 9.89 9.23 11.52
CA ARG A 194 8.59 8.65 11.86
C ARG A 194 7.55 9.12 10.86
N GLY A 195 6.89 8.20 10.19
CA GLY A 195 5.69 8.47 9.39
C GLY A 195 4.44 8.04 10.13
N ARG A 196 3.39 8.85 10.10
CA ARG A 196 2.02 8.48 10.51
C ARG A 196 1.09 8.64 9.32
N ARG A 197 0.39 7.57 8.97
CA ARG A 197 -0.61 7.54 7.89
C ARG A 197 -2.00 7.40 8.50
N THR A 198 -2.92 8.30 8.16
CA THR A 198 -4.33 8.19 8.56
C THR A 198 -5.22 8.20 7.33
N GLY A 199 -6.03 7.15 7.20
CA GLY A 199 -7.07 7.05 6.18
C GLY A 199 -8.43 7.40 6.77
N ALA A 200 -9.16 8.32 6.15
CA ALA A 200 -10.54 8.66 6.54
C ALA A 200 -11.53 8.16 5.48
N LYS A 201 -12.52 7.38 5.91
CA LYS A 201 -13.71 7.06 5.10
C LYS A 201 -14.59 8.31 5.05
N PRO A 202 -15.08 8.76 3.88
CA PRO A 202 -16.02 9.87 3.83
C PRO A 202 -17.34 9.49 4.52
N PRO A 203 -18.07 10.46 5.11
CA PRO A 203 -19.35 10.22 5.76
C PRO A 203 -20.32 9.57 4.78
N THR A 204 -21.02 8.53 5.24
CA THR A 204 -22.11 7.92 4.48
C THR A 204 -23.28 8.91 4.45
N GLY A 205 -23.50 9.57 3.31
CA GLY A 205 -24.76 10.26 3.07
C GLY A 205 -25.88 9.24 3.05
N ALA A 206 -26.70 9.22 4.10
CA ALA A 206 -27.98 8.55 4.08
C ALA A 206 -28.93 9.40 3.24
N THR A 207 -29.24 8.98 2.03
CA THR A 207 -30.45 9.43 1.35
C THR A 207 -31.61 8.66 1.96
N SER A 208 -32.33 9.29 2.90
CA SER A 208 -33.70 8.90 3.23
C SER A 208 -34.60 9.30 2.07
N GLY A 209 -34.98 8.33 1.22
CA GLY A 209 -36.11 8.48 0.31
C GLY A 209 -37.40 8.23 1.07
N THR A 210 -38.35 9.14 0.91
CA THR A 210 -39.73 9.06 1.40
C THR A 210 -40.57 8.14 0.53
#